data_AF-A0A2N2JBA7-F1
#
_entry.id   AF-A0A2N2JBA7-F1
#
_cell.length_a   1.000
_cell.length_b   1.000
_cell.length_c   1.000
_cell.angle_alpha   90.00
_cell.angle_beta   90.00
_cell.angle_gamma   90.00
#
_symmetry.space_group_name_H-M   'P 1'
#
loop_
_entity.id
_entity.type
_entity.pdbx_description
1 polymer ?
#
loop_
_entity_poly.entity_id
_entity_poly.type
_entity_poly.pdbx_seq_one_letter_code
_entity_poly.pdbx_strand_id
1 'polypeptide(L)'
;METVVTLVVAGFVGLAGIALAVAIRRSRAFREAVRHTAAVFGLGFEPGGLLKSPRAKGAVDGLAVEVRHVRVKERRRGTDPDPVLYTRIRVSGGWGRDLSARAREVRRQPRRRRGFLEAFNDALGGAEELATGDPSLDRAVALRTSRRFDALSRLGADTRDGLRTIVGGGHGDVRDGAVTVNRRRLVTDPRTLEALTGAAVALGRDLSRDGRPAEPALVDIVAGDPLPALRITALEQLIRERTSHPETARAVSAALAPGDPTLRVLAASVAGAAGFDAARDVATEVAAPLAARRAALELLGSRYPERRTEAAAALDGVLPAAGDALLDA
;
A
#
# COMPACT_ATOMS: atom_id res chain seq x y z
N MET A 1 39.91 -39.80 -33.28
CA MET A 1 38.96 -38.67 -33.31
C MET A 1 37.50 -39.13 -33.29
N GLU A 2 37.12 -40.21 -33.99
CA GLU A 2 35.72 -40.71 -34.01
C GLU A 2 35.15 -41.12 -32.64
N THR A 3 35.96 -41.67 -31.75
CA THR A 3 35.52 -42.10 -30.40
C THR A 3 35.15 -40.92 -29.50
N VAL A 4 35.77 -39.75 -29.71
CA VAL A 4 35.50 -38.53 -28.92
C VAL A 4 34.21 -37.86 -29.39
N VAL A 5 33.94 -37.86 -30.71
CA VAL A 5 32.71 -37.28 -31.28
C VAL A 5 31.48 -38.08 -30.84
N THR A 6 31.56 -39.41 -30.80
CA THR A 6 30.44 -40.28 -30.40
C THR A 6 30.06 -40.12 -28.92
N LEU A 7 31.07 -39.95 -28.04
CA LEU A 7 30.84 -39.72 -26.61
C LEU A 7 30.21 -38.35 -26.34
N VAL A 8 30.60 -37.32 -27.11
CA VAL A 8 30.04 -35.96 -27.02
C VAL A 8 28.58 -35.94 -27.50
N VAL A 9 28.24 -36.63 -28.59
CA VAL A 9 26.86 -36.71 -29.11
C VAL A 9 25.95 -37.49 -28.14
N ALA A 10 26.42 -38.61 -27.57
CA ALA A 10 25.64 -39.37 -26.58
C ALA A 10 25.40 -38.58 -25.29
N GLY A 11 26.41 -37.84 -24.80
CA GLY A 11 26.27 -36.94 -23.66
C GLY A 11 25.28 -35.80 -23.92
N PHE A 12 25.26 -35.25 -25.14
CA PHE A 12 24.34 -34.17 -25.52
C PHE A 12 22.88 -34.64 -25.59
N VAL A 13 22.63 -35.84 -26.12
CA VAL A 13 21.30 -36.46 -26.15
C VAL A 13 20.82 -36.79 -24.73
N GLY A 14 21.71 -37.28 -23.86
CA GLY A 14 21.40 -37.53 -22.45
C GLY A 14 21.03 -36.26 -21.68
N LEU A 15 21.82 -35.19 -21.82
CA LEU A 15 21.56 -33.90 -21.16
C LEU A 15 20.29 -33.22 -21.69
N ALA A 16 20.04 -33.27 -23.01
CA ALA A 16 18.81 -32.77 -23.60
C ALA A 16 17.58 -33.55 -23.11
N GLY A 17 17.69 -34.88 -22.98
CA GLY A 17 16.65 -35.74 -22.42
C GLY A 17 16.34 -35.41 -20.96
N ILE A 18 17.36 -35.21 -20.12
CA ILE A 18 17.19 -34.82 -18.71
C ILE A 18 16.52 -33.43 -18.61
N ALA A 19 16.99 -32.45 -19.39
CA ALA A 19 16.42 -31.11 -19.40
C ALA A 19 14.94 -31.11 -19.83
N LEU A 20 14.60 -31.89 -20.86
CA LEU A 20 13.22 -32.07 -21.32
C LEU A 20 12.36 -32.75 -20.26
N ALA A 21 12.84 -33.81 -19.61
CA ALA A 21 12.12 -34.51 -18.54
C ALA A 21 11.84 -33.58 -17.34
N VAL A 22 12.83 -32.77 -16.93
CA VAL A 22 12.68 -31.76 -15.86
C VAL A 22 11.65 -30.70 -16.27
N ALA A 23 11.67 -30.23 -17.52
CA ALA A 23 10.71 -29.25 -18.02
C ALA A 23 9.27 -29.82 -18.04
N ILE A 24 9.09 -31.07 -18.47
CA ILE A 24 7.80 -31.77 -18.46
C ILE A 24 7.29 -31.92 -17.03
N ARG A 25 8.15 -32.38 -16.10
CA ARG A 25 7.78 -32.54 -14.68
C ARG A 25 7.35 -31.22 -14.04
N ARG A 26 8.11 -30.14 -14.28
CA ARG A 26 7.76 -28.79 -13.79
C ARG A 26 6.47 -28.26 -14.39
N SER A 27 6.24 -28.51 -15.68
CA SER A 27 5.00 -28.11 -16.36
C SER A 27 3.78 -28.84 -15.79
N ARG A 28 3.89 -30.15 -15.52
CA ARG A 28 2.85 -30.94 -14.85
C ARG A 28 2.57 -30.44 -13.44
N ALA A 29 3.60 -30.24 -12.62
CA ALA A 29 3.46 -29.72 -11.26
C ALA A 29 2.84 -28.30 -11.24
N PHE A 30 3.23 -27.43 -12.17
CA PHE A 30 2.60 -26.12 -12.32
C PHE A 30 1.12 -26.23 -12.71
N ARG A 31 0.77 -27.13 -13.64
CA ARG A 31 -0.63 -27.38 -14.02
C ARG A 31 -1.45 -27.85 -12.82
N GLU A 32 -0.92 -28.75 -12.00
CA GLU A 32 -1.57 -29.22 -10.76
C GLU A 32 -1.75 -28.09 -9.76
N ALA A 33 -0.73 -27.25 -9.54
CA ALA A 33 -0.83 -26.08 -8.69
C ALA A 33 -1.92 -25.10 -9.16
N VAL A 34 -2.00 -24.82 -10.46
CA VAL A 34 -3.04 -23.94 -11.04
C VAL A 34 -4.43 -24.58 -10.91
N ARG A 35 -4.56 -25.89 -11.13
CA ARG A 35 -5.83 -26.61 -10.96
C ARG A 35 -6.31 -26.60 -9.50
N HIS A 36 -5.39 -26.82 -8.56
CA HIS A 36 -5.66 -26.73 -7.12
C HIS A 36 -6.14 -25.33 -6.74
N THR A 37 -5.40 -24.29 -7.15
CA THR A 37 -5.76 -22.90 -6.89
C THR A 37 -7.12 -22.56 -7.52
N ALA A 38 -7.39 -23.04 -8.73
CA ALA A 38 -8.70 -22.85 -9.37
C ALA A 38 -9.83 -23.49 -8.56
N ALA A 39 -9.63 -24.69 -8.01
CA ALA A 39 -10.62 -25.35 -7.17
C ALA A 39 -10.87 -24.59 -5.85
N VAL A 40 -9.80 -24.16 -5.16
CA VAL A 40 -9.91 -23.42 -3.88
C VAL A 40 -10.68 -22.11 -4.03
N PHE A 41 -10.43 -21.36 -5.11
CA PHE A 41 -11.03 -20.04 -5.33
C PHE A 41 -12.25 -20.06 -6.27
N GLY A 42 -12.75 -21.24 -6.65
CA GLY A 42 -13.89 -21.35 -7.59
C GLY A 42 -13.64 -20.74 -8.98
N LEU A 43 -12.39 -20.76 -9.46
CA LEU A 43 -12.01 -20.22 -10.76
C LEU A 43 -12.20 -21.26 -11.87
N GLY A 44 -12.51 -20.80 -13.08
CA GLY A 44 -12.46 -21.64 -14.28
C GLY A 44 -11.03 -22.05 -14.60
N PHE A 45 -10.79 -23.36 -14.72
CA PHE A 45 -9.48 -23.92 -15.06
C PHE A 45 -9.37 -24.27 -16.54
N GLU A 46 -8.36 -23.71 -17.20
CA GLU A 46 -7.95 -24.03 -18.56
C GLU A 46 -6.61 -24.81 -18.50
N PRO A 47 -6.58 -26.11 -18.84
CA PRO A 47 -5.38 -26.95 -18.66
C PRO A 47 -4.20 -26.59 -19.56
N GLY A 48 -4.44 -25.76 -20.58
CA GLY A 48 -3.47 -25.44 -21.62
C GLY A 48 -3.21 -26.60 -22.58
N GLY A 49 -2.34 -26.37 -23.56
CA GLY A 49 -1.92 -27.35 -24.57
C GLY A 49 -0.41 -27.29 -24.80
N LEU A 50 0.10 -27.88 -25.88
CA LEU A 50 1.55 -27.91 -26.16
C LEU A 50 2.17 -26.51 -26.26
N LEU A 51 1.39 -25.53 -26.73
CA LEU A 51 1.80 -24.13 -26.92
C LEU A 51 1.13 -23.14 -25.96
N LYS A 52 0.15 -23.59 -25.16
CA LYS A 52 -0.62 -22.73 -24.25
C LYS A 52 -0.37 -23.16 -22.81
N SER A 53 0.12 -22.25 -21.97
CA SER A 53 0.29 -22.52 -20.54
C SER A 53 -1.06 -22.69 -19.84
N PRO A 54 -1.15 -23.49 -18.76
CA PRO A 54 -2.35 -23.58 -17.96
C PRO A 54 -2.71 -22.22 -17.35
N ARG A 55 -4.00 -21.98 -17.18
CA ARG A 55 -4.56 -20.72 -16.68
C ARG A 55 -5.75 -21.03 -15.78
N ALA A 56 -5.91 -20.23 -14.73
CA ALA A 56 -7.16 -20.13 -13.98
C ALA A 56 -7.71 -18.71 -14.12
N LYS A 57 -9.02 -18.57 -14.37
CA LYS A 57 -9.68 -17.27 -14.47
C LYS A 57 -11.09 -17.34 -13.90
N GLY A 58 -11.50 -16.32 -13.16
CA GLY A 58 -12.84 -16.22 -12.60
C GLY A 58 -13.04 -14.92 -11.83
N ALA A 59 -14.04 -14.92 -10.97
CA ALA A 59 -14.27 -13.85 -10.01
C ALA A 59 -14.28 -14.41 -8.59
N VAL A 60 -13.64 -13.69 -7.66
CA VAL A 60 -13.64 -13.98 -6.22
C VAL A 60 -14.05 -12.70 -5.52
N ASP A 61 -15.13 -12.72 -4.74
CA ASP A 61 -15.68 -11.53 -4.08
C ASP A 61 -15.90 -10.34 -5.03
N GLY A 62 -16.37 -10.61 -6.24
CA GLY A 62 -16.57 -9.60 -7.29
C GLY A 62 -15.28 -9.10 -7.97
N LEU A 63 -14.11 -9.61 -7.58
CA LEU A 63 -12.82 -9.25 -8.17
C LEU A 63 -12.44 -10.21 -9.28
N ALA A 64 -12.04 -9.68 -10.44
CA ALA A 64 -11.56 -10.51 -11.53
C ALA A 64 -10.17 -11.06 -11.21
N VAL A 65 -10.05 -12.38 -11.09
CA VAL A 65 -8.80 -13.08 -10.77
C VAL A 65 -8.31 -13.85 -12.00
N GLU A 66 -7.02 -13.71 -12.30
CA GLU A 66 -6.32 -14.49 -13.32
C GLU A 66 -5.00 -15.02 -12.76
N VAL A 67 -4.80 -16.32 -12.82
CA VAL A 67 -3.53 -16.99 -12.56
C VAL A 67 -3.03 -17.62 -13.84
N ARG A 68 -1.84 -17.23 -14.28
CA ARG A 68 -1.24 -17.79 -15.49
C ARG A 68 0.27 -17.73 -15.46
N HIS A 69 0.88 -18.42 -16.40
CA HIS A 69 2.29 -18.24 -16.70
C HIS A 69 2.47 -17.20 -17.82
N VAL A 70 3.48 -16.34 -17.70
CA VAL A 70 3.85 -15.34 -18.70
C VAL A 70 5.34 -15.40 -19.02
N ARG A 71 5.67 -15.28 -20.31
CA ARG A 71 7.04 -15.19 -20.80
C ARG A 71 7.34 -13.73 -21.11
N VAL A 72 8.31 -13.15 -20.40
CA VAL A 72 8.72 -11.76 -20.57
C VAL A 72 10.14 -11.74 -21.12
N LYS A 73 10.38 -10.99 -22.21
CA LYS A 73 11.73 -10.78 -22.74
C LYS A 73 12.44 -9.74 -21.88
N GLU A 74 13.38 -10.17 -21.05
CA GLU A 74 14.18 -9.24 -20.26
C GLU A 74 15.45 -8.86 -21.01
N ARG A 75 15.62 -7.57 -21.33
CA ARG A 75 16.89 -7.08 -21.87
C ARG A 75 17.92 -6.99 -20.76
N ARG A 76 18.97 -7.80 -20.84
CA ARG A 76 20.23 -7.59 -20.12
C ARG A 76 21.17 -6.76 -21.00
N ARG A 77 21.92 -5.85 -20.40
CA ARG A 77 22.79 -4.93 -21.15
C ARG A 77 23.87 -5.76 -21.87
N GLY A 78 23.89 -5.71 -23.21
CA GLY A 78 24.91 -6.37 -24.01
C GLY A 78 24.65 -7.84 -24.37
N THR A 79 23.47 -8.39 -24.09
CA THR A 79 23.09 -9.73 -24.54
C THR A 79 21.73 -9.72 -25.22
N ASP A 80 21.48 -10.69 -26.09
CA ASP A 80 20.14 -10.92 -26.61
C ASP A 80 19.15 -11.14 -25.46
N PRO A 81 17.90 -10.67 -25.60
CA PRO A 81 16.91 -10.76 -24.55
C PRO A 81 16.51 -12.20 -24.30
N ASP A 82 17.04 -12.79 -23.23
CA ASP A 82 16.59 -14.09 -22.76
C ASP A 82 15.16 -13.99 -22.23
N PRO A 83 14.27 -14.88 -22.68
CA PRO A 83 12.93 -14.93 -22.13
C PRO A 83 12.96 -15.49 -20.72
N VAL A 84 12.44 -14.70 -19.78
CA VAL A 84 12.26 -15.11 -18.39
C VAL A 84 10.80 -15.49 -18.17
N LEU A 85 10.62 -16.61 -17.48
CA LEU A 85 9.32 -17.19 -17.14
C LEU A 85 8.85 -16.66 -15.79
N TYR A 86 7.59 -16.23 -15.71
CA TYR A 86 6.95 -15.78 -14.47
C TYR A 86 5.63 -16.48 -14.26
N THR A 87 5.35 -16.81 -13.00
CA THR A 87 3.99 -17.03 -12.53
C THR A 87 3.38 -15.66 -12.25
N ARG A 88 2.30 -15.33 -12.95
CA ARG A 88 1.56 -14.09 -12.81
C ARG A 88 0.21 -14.37 -12.17
N ILE A 89 -0.07 -13.67 -11.08
CA ILE A 89 -1.40 -13.54 -10.50
C ILE A 89 -1.82 -12.11 -10.73
N ARG A 90 -3.01 -11.90 -11.28
CA ARG A 90 -3.60 -10.57 -11.46
C ARG A 90 -4.99 -10.58 -10.83
N VAL A 91 -5.20 -9.68 -9.87
CA VAL A 91 -6.50 -9.40 -9.27
C VAL A 91 -6.88 -7.99 -9.69
N SER A 92 -7.99 -7.83 -10.41
CA SER A 92 -8.47 -6.54 -10.91
C SER A 92 -9.85 -6.26 -10.34
N GLY A 93 -10.10 -5.03 -9.91
CA GLY A 93 -11.42 -4.59 -9.53
C GLY A 93 -11.75 -3.19 -10.05
N GLY A 94 -12.97 -2.74 -9.78
CA GLY A 94 -13.47 -1.43 -10.23
C GLY A 94 -12.89 -0.24 -9.47
N TRP A 95 -11.82 -0.45 -8.71
CA TRP A 95 -11.27 0.57 -7.84
C TRP A 95 -10.26 1.39 -8.64
N GLY A 96 -10.44 2.72 -8.63
CA GLY A 96 -9.88 3.66 -9.61
C GLY A 96 -8.39 3.54 -9.92
N ARG A 97 -7.98 4.08 -11.07
CA ARG A 97 -6.58 4.08 -11.54
C ARG A 97 -5.68 5.09 -10.80
N ASP A 98 -6.25 5.78 -9.83
CA ASP A 98 -5.60 6.89 -9.15
C ASP A 98 -4.56 6.46 -8.12
N LEU A 99 -4.51 5.18 -7.72
CA LEU A 99 -3.48 4.67 -6.81
C LEU A 99 -2.54 3.70 -7.53
N SER A 100 -1.24 3.95 -7.40
CA SER A 100 -0.21 2.99 -7.76
C SER A 100 0.75 2.75 -6.60
N ALA A 101 1.19 1.50 -6.47
CA ALA A 101 2.14 1.06 -5.46
C ALA A 101 3.20 0.19 -6.11
N ARG A 102 4.46 0.51 -5.87
CA ARG A 102 5.60 -0.29 -6.32
C ARG A 102 6.64 -0.41 -5.23
N ALA A 103 7.41 -1.49 -5.22
CA ALA A 103 8.53 -1.62 -4.30
C ALA A 103 9.48 -0.42 -4.49
N ARG A 104 9.86 0.25 -3.40
CA ARG A 104 11.02 1.15 -3.44
C ARG A 104 12.23 0.26 -3.66
N GLU A 105 12.74 0.21 -4.89
CA GLU A 105 14.00 -0.47 -5.16
C GLU A 105 15.06 0.08 -4.22
N VAL A 106 15.51 -0.74 -3.26
CA VAL A 106 16.70 -0.45 -2.46
C VAL A 106 17.88 -0.47 -3.42
N ARG A 107 18.18 0.68 -4.05
CA ARG A 107 19.33 1.01 -4.92
C ARG A 107 20.36 -0.12 -5.08
N ARG A 108 20.04 -1.17 -5.82
CA ARG A 108 21.00 -2.23 -6.18
C ARG A 108 20.78 -2.85 -7.56
N GLN A 109 19.78 -2.41 -8.32
CA GLN A 109 19.76 -2.70 -9.76
C GLN A 109 20.38 -1.54 -10.54
N PRO A 110 21.35 -1.81 -11.43
CA PRO A 110 21.94 -0.79 -12.28
C PRO A 110 20.82 -0.17 -13.11
N ARG A 111 20.64 1.15 -13.00
CA ARG A 111 19.65 1.97 -13.71
C ARG A 111 19.35 1.38 -15.09
N ARG A 112 18.32 0.53 -15.19
CA ARG A 112 17.71 0.25 -16.49
C ARG A 112 17.24 1.61 -16.95
N ARG A 113 17.74 2.08 -18.11
CA ARG A 113 17.30 3.34 -18.70
C ARG A 113 15.77 3.26 -18.75
N ARG A 114 15.12 3.96 -17.81
CA ARG A 114 13.67 4.12 -17.75
C ARG A 114 13.26 4.53 -19.16
N GLY A 115 12.36 3.78 -19.79
CA GLY A 115 11.96 4.08 -21.17
C GLY A 115 11.49 5.53 -21.23
N PHE A 116 11.83 6.26 -22.28
CA PHE A 116 11.43 7.67 -22.43
C PHE A 116 9.93 7.85 -22.18
N LEU A 117 9.09 6.94 -22.69
CA LEU A 117 7.63 6.94 -22.48
C LEU A 117 7.21 6.72 -21.02
N GLU A 118 7.96 5.96 -20.24
CA GLU A 118 7.65 5.69 -18.83
C GLU A 118 8.05 6.88 -17.96
N ALA A 119 9.21 7.49 -18.24
CA ALA A 119 9.60 8.75 -17.62
C ALA A 119 8.70 9.93 -18.03
N PHE A 120 8.22 9.93 -19.28
CA PHE A 120 7.32 10.95 -19.81
C PHE A 120 5.90 10.80 -19.24
N ASN A 121 5.35 9.58 -19.16
CA ASN A 121 4.09 9.33 -18.46
C ASN A 121 4.19 9.67 -16.97
N ASP A 122 5.34 9.38 -16.34
CA ASP A 122 5.57 9.76 -14.95
C ASP A 122 5.66 11.28 -14.74
N ALA A 123 6.16 12.01 -15.73
CA ALA A 123 6.28 13.47 -15.71
C ALA A 123 4.99 14.20 -16.11
N LEU A 124 4.21 13.65 -17.04
CA LEU A 124 2.92 14.20 -17.46
C LEU A 124 1.75 13.81 -16.55
N GLY A 125 1.85 12.68 -15.85
CA GLY A 125 0.73 12.11 -15.11
C GLY A 125 0.34 12.83 -13.81
N GLY A 126 1.07 13.88 -13.39
CA GLY A 126 0.76 14.65 -12.18
C GLY A 126 0.72 13.85 -10.88
N ALA A 127 1.15 12.58 -10.89
CA ALA A 127 1.01 11.68 -9.75
C ALA A 127 2.05 12.02 -8.68
N GLU A 128 1.57 12.56 -7.56
CA GLU A 128 2.37 12.88 -6.38
C GLU A 128 2.76 11.62 -5.62
N GLU A 129 3.91 11.66 -4.95
CA GLU A 129 4.29 10.61 -4.02
C GLU A 129 3.54 10.80 -2.70
N LEU A 130 2.81 9.77 -2.27
CA LEU A 130 2.01 9.79 -1.05
C LEU A 130 2.83 9.23 0.11
N ALA A 131 3.25 10.10 1.02
CA ALA A 131 3.72 9.69 2.34
C ALA A 131 2.53 9.32 3.23
N THR A 132 2.54 8.11 3.78
CA THR A 132 1.43 7.58 4.60
C THR A 132 1.57 7.89 6.07
N GLY A 133 2.79 8.22 6.52
CA GLY A 133 3.10 8.35 7.93
C GLY A 133 3.39 7.02 8.62
N ASP A 134 3.40 5.90 7.87
CA ASP A 134 3.93 4.60 8.31
C ASP A 134 5.39 4.46 7.82
N PRO A 135 6.41 4.60 8.70
CA PRO A 135 7.81 4.53 8.29
C PRO A 135 8.22 3.17 7.73
N SER A 136 7.51 2.10 8.06
CA SER A 136 7.79 0.76 7.53
C SER A 136 7.29 0.62 6.10
N LEU A 137 6.08 1.09 5.81
CA LEU A 137 5.50 1.10 4.48
C LEU A 137 6.21 2.11 3.58
N ASP A 138 6.41 3.35 4.04
CA ASP A 138 7.01 4.44 3.26
C ASP A 138 8.47 4.14 2.85
N ARG A 139 9.18 3.29 3.61
CA ARG A 139 10.51 2.79 3.22
C ARG A 139 10.47 1.68 2.18
N ALA A 140 9.46 0.82 2.24
CA ALA A 140 9.36 -0.38 1.40
C ALA A 140 8.60 -0.15 0.09
N VAL A 141 7.65 0.78 0.08
CA VAL A 141 6.69 0.97 -1.00
C VAL A 141 6.65 2.45 -1.40
N ALA A 142 6.76 2.72 -2.70
CA ALA A 142 6.51 4.03 -3.27
C ALA A 142 5.04 4.05 -3.71
N LEU A 143 4.23 4.80 -2.98
CA LEU A 143 2.84 5.06 -3.33
C LEU A 143 2.77 6.33 -4.15
N ARG A 144 2.06 6.27 -5.27
CA ARG A 144 1.79 7.45 -6.09
C ARG A 144 0.32 7.57 -6.37
N THR A 145 -0.17 8.80 -6.33
CA THR A 145 -1.58 9.10 -6.56
C THR A 145 -1.81 10.38 -7.33
N SER A 146 -2.85 10.39 -8.16
CA SER A 146 -3.45 11.60 -8.76
C SER A 146 -4.53 12.22 -7.86
N ARG A 147 -5.05 11.47 -6.88
CA ARG A 147 -6.12 11.88 -5.97
C ARG A 147 -5.78 11.47 -4.54
N ARG A 148 -5.22 12.40 -3.78
CA ARG A 148 -4.75 12.14 -2.41
C ARG A 148 -5.86 11.63 -1.49
N PHE A 149 -7.02 12.27 -1.54
CA PHE A 149 -8.21 11.90 -0.77
C PHE A 149 -8.63 10.43 -0.99
N ASP A 150 -8.82 10.05 -2.26
CA ASP A 150 -9.22 8.70 -2.64
C ASP A 150 -8.16 7.66 -2.27
N ALA A 151 -6.88 7.98 -2.44
CA ALA A 151 -5.79 7.09 -2.06
C ALA A 151 -5.73 6.84 -0.55
N LEU A 152 -5.77 7.90 0.27
CA LEU A 152 -5.69 7.78 1.73
C LEU A 152 -6.85 6.95 2.30
N SER A 153 -8.05 7.14 1.79
CA SER A 153 -9.24 6.38 2.22
C SER A 153 -9.12 4.85 1.99
N ARG A 154 -8.14 4.40 1.20
CA ARG A 154 -7.88 2.98 0.94
C ARG A 154 -6.79 2.42 1.84
N LEU A 155 -6.02 3.26 2.52
CA LEU A 155 -4.85 2.87 3.29
C LEU A 155 -5.23 2.50 4.73
N GLY A 156 -6.27 1.70 4.93
CA GLY A 156 -6.54 1.05 6.23
C GLY A 156 -5.43 0.06 6.61
N ALA A 157 -5.44 -0.41 7.86
CA ALA A 157 -4.39 -1.28 8.41
C ALA A 157 -4.15 -2.53 7.53
N ASP A 158 -5.20 -3.26 7.16
CA ASP A 158 -5.11 -4.47 6.34
C ASP A 158 -4.53 -4.18 4.94
N THR A 159 -4.95 -3.10 4.30
CA THR A 159 -4.38 -2.66 3.02
C THR A 159 -2.89 -2.38 3.15
N ARG A 160 -2.46 -1.67 4.21
CA ARG A 160 -1.05 -1.38 4.43
C ARG A 160 -0.24 -2.66 4.63
N ASP A 161 -0.78 -3.64 5.35
CA ASP A 161 -0.13 -4.94 5.57
C ASP A 161 -0.02 -5.76 4.29
N GLY A 162 -1.09 -5.79 3.49
CA GLY A 162 -1.08 -6.40 2.16
C GLY A 162 -0.08 -5.73 1.22
N LEU A 163 0.00 -4.39 1.22
CA LEU A 163 0.99 -3.63 0.45
C LEU A 163 2.42 -3.95 0.89
N ARG A 164 2.71 -3.99 2.20
CA ARG A 164 4.05 -4.36 2.70
C ARG A 164 4.42 -5.78 2.27
N THR A 165 3.49 -6.73 2.41
CA THR A 165 3.73 -8.14 2.10
C THR A 165 3.95 -8.39 0.61
N ILE A 166 3.06 -7.85 -0.25
CA ILE A 166 3.10 -8.10 -1.69
C ILE A 166 4.09 -7.17 -2.39
N VAL A 167 3.94 -5.87 -2.16
CA VAL A 167 4.70 -4.86 -2.88
C VAL A 167 6.06 -4.65 -2.21
N GLY A 168 6.09 -4.46 -0.89
CA GLY A 168 7.35 -4.32 -0.14
C GLY A 168 8.26 -5.55 -0.22
N GLY A 169 7.68 -6.75 -0.29
CA GLY A 169 8.42 -8.00 -0.55
C GLY A 169 9.01 -8.12 -1.97
N GLY A 170 8.70 -7.18 -2.88
CA GLY A 170 9.14 -7.23 -4.28
C GLY A 170 8.45 -8.33 -5.07
N HIS A 171 7.25 -8.73 -4.66
CA HIS A 171 6.49 -9.81 -5.27
C HIS A 171 5.46 -9.31 -6.26
N GLY A 172 5.08 -8.04 -6.18
CA GLY A 172 4.07 -7.45 -7.03
C GLY A 172 4.06 -5.92 -7.07
N ASP A 173 3.06 -5.43 -7.77
CA ASP A 173 2.76 -4.01 -7.97
C ASP A 173 1.23 -3.79 -7.93
N VAL A 174 0.80 -2.59 -7.54
CA VAL A 174 -0.58 -2.12 -7.70
C VAL A 174 -0.58 -1.02 -8.74
N ARG A 175 -1.37 -1.17 -9.80
CA ARG A 175 -1.55 -0.16 -10.85
C ARG A 175 -2.80 -0.44 -11.66
N ASP A 176 -3.36 0.59 -12.26
CA ASP A 176 -4.47 0.48 -13.21
C ASP A 176 -5.67 -0.32 -12.65
N GLY A 177 -5.98 -0.13 -11.36
CA GLY A 177 -7.06 -0.86 -10.67
C GLY A 177 -6.79 -2.36 -10.47
N ALA A 178 -5.51 -2.76 -10.45
CA ALA A 178 -5.13 -4.17 -10.30
C ALA A 178 -3.94 -4.37 -9.37
N VAL A 179 -4.01 -5.43 -8.57
CA VAL A 179 -2.87 -6.04 -7.88
C VAL A 179 -2.27 -7.08 -8.80
N THR A 180 -0.99 -6.93 -9.15
CA THR A 180 -0.26 -7.90 -9.97
C THR A 180 0.90 -8.48 -9.19
N VAL A 181 0.90 -9.79 -8.97
CA VAL A 181 2.03 -10.53 -8.39
C VAL A 181 2.79 -11.21 -9.52
N ASN A 182 4.09 -10.96 -9.64
CA ASN A 182 4.97 -11.59 -10.62
C ASN A 182 6.08 -12.36 -9.89
N ARG A 183 5.91 -13.68 -9.74
CA ARG A 183 6.97 -14.56 -9.21
C ARG A 183 7.82 -15.07 -10.35
N ARG A 184 9.13 -14.86 -10.26
CA ARG A 184 10.08 -15.44 -11.23
C ARG A 184 10.05 -16.97 -11.10
N ARG A 185 10.07 -17.65 -12.25
CA ARG A 185 9.91 -19.12 -12.40
C ARG A 185 8.47 -19.59 -12.14
N LEU A 186 8.23 -20.87 -12.46
CA LEU A 186 6.97 -21.55 -12.20
C LEU A 186 6.84 -21.86 -10.70
N VAL A 187 5.77 -21.40 -10.08
CA VAL A 187 5.40 -21.80 -8.72
C VAL A 187 4.73 -23.17 -8.82
N THR A 188 5.49 -24.22 -8.52
CA THR A 188 5.06 -25.62 -8.69
C THR A 188 4.43 -26.21 -7.43
N ASP A 189 4.57 -25.55 -6.29
CA ASP A 189 3.91 -25.94 -5.04
C ASP A 189 2.48 -25.35 -5.00
N PRO A 190 1.43 -26.19 -4.93
CA PRO A 190 0.04 -25.73 -4.85
C PRO A 190 -0.24 -24.79 -3.68
N ARG A 191 0.33 -25.06 -2.49
CA ARG A 191 0.07 -24.26 -1.28
C ARG A 191 0.68 -22.86 -1.39
N THR A 192 1.88 -22.76 -1.95
CA THR A 192 2.51 -21.46 -2.23
C THR A 192 1.68 -20.65 -3.23
N LEU A 193 1.18 -21.28 -4.30
CA LEU A 193 0.37 -20.56 -5.30
C LEU A 193 -0.96 -20.08 -4.70
N GLU A 194 -1.62 -20.95 -3.93
CA GLU A 194 -2.83 -20.62 -3.18
C GLU A 194 -2.62 -19.44 -2.24
N ALA A 195 -1.57 -19.46 -1.40
CA ALA A 195 -1.27 -18.39 -0.45
C ALA A 195 -1.01 -17.06 -1.16
N LEU A 196 -0.28 -17.06 -2.28
CA LEU A 196 -0.03 -15.84 -3.06
C LEU A 196 -1.31 -15.30 -3.71
N THR A 197 -2.17 -16.18 -4.21
CA THR A 197 -3.47 -15.80 -4.77
C THR A 197 -4.39 -15.24 -3.69
N GLY A 198 -4.48 -15.89 -2.53
CA GLY A 198 -5.25 -15.43 -1.38
C GLY A 198 -4.80 -14.05 -0.90
N ALA A 199 -3.49 -13.85 -0.73
CA ALA A 199 -2.96 -12.53 -0.35
C ALA A 199 -3.29 -11.44 -1.38
N ALA A 200 -3.20 -11.75 -2.68
CA ALA A 200 -3.51 -10.79 -3.74
C ALA A 200 -5.01 -10.46 -3.80
N VAL A 201 -5.88 -11.44 -3.55
CA VAL A 201 -7.34 -11.26 -3.46
C VAL A 201 -7.69 -10.41 -2.25
N ALA A 202 -7.14 -10.73 -1.07
CA ALA A 202 -7.34 -9.96 0.15
C ALA A 202 -6.95 -8.48 -0.06
N LEU A 203 -5.74 -8.22 -0.54
CA LEU A 203 -5.31 -6.84 -0.85
C LEU A 203 -6.23 -6.17 -1.89
N GLY A 204 -6.68 -6.90 -2.91
CA GLY A 204 -7.63 -6.37 -3.90
C GLY A 204 -8.97 -5.96 -3.27
N ARG A 205 -9.50 -6.80 -2.37
CA ARG A 205 -10.75 -6.54 -1.65
C ARG A 205 -10.62 -5.32 -0.75
N ASP A 206 -9.54 -5.24 0.03
CA ASP A 206 -9.30 -4.13 0.94
C ASP A 206 -9.10 -2.81 0.17
N LEU A 207 -8.41 -2.86 -0.98
CA LEU A 207 -8.30 -1.72 -1.90
C LEU A 207 -9.64 -1.32 -2.50
N SER A 208 -10.56 -2.26 -2.75
CA SER A 208 -11.91 -1.95 -3.22
C SER A 208 -12.77 -1.26 -2.17
N ARG A 209 -12.36 -1.33 -0.89
CA ARG A 209 -13.11 -0.90 0.30
C ARG A 209 -14.49 -1.56 0.39
N ASP A 210 -14.68 -2.71 -0.26
CA ASP A 210 -15.99 -3.33 -0.50
C ASP A 210 -17.02 -2.36 -1.11
N GLY A 211 -16.55 -1.42 -1.95
CA GLY A 211 -17.40 -0.41 -2.59
C GLY A 211 -17.80 0.76 -1.68
N ARG A 212 -17.28 0.86 -0.45
CA ARG A 212 -17.58 1.97 0.46
C ARG A 212 -17.12 3.33 -0.11
N PRO A 213 -17.83 4.43 0.16
CA PRO A 213 -17.37 5.79 -0.17
C PRO A 213 -16.07 6.16 0.55
N ALA A 214 -15.39 7.21 0.08
CA ALA A 214 -14.09 7.62 0.63
C ALA A 214 -14.21 8.27 2.01
N GLU A 215 -15.25 9.07 2.22
CA GLU A 215 -15.47 9.86 3.42
C GLU A 215 -15.61 8.97 4.67
N PRO A 216 -16.50 7.96 4.72
CA PRO A 216 -16.62 7.10 5.90
C PRO A 216 -15.33 6.32 6.19
N ALA A 217 -14.60 5.90 5.15
CA ALA A 217 -13.34 5.18 5.34
C ALA A 217 -12.24 6.07 5.95
N LEU A 218 -12.21 7.36 5.62
CA LEU A 218 -11.32 8.32 6.28
C LEU A 218 -11.75 8.58 7.74
N VAL A 219 -13.05 8.61 8.03
CA VAL A 219 -13.55 8.70 9.41
C VAL A 219 -13.08 7.50 10.24
N ASP A 220 -13.19 6.29 9.71
CA ASP A 220 -12.71 5.07 10.36
C ASP A 220 -11.21 5.17 10.69
N ILE A 221 -10.41 5.69 9.74
CA ILE A 221 -8.98 5.94 9.93
C ILE A 221 -8.76 6.95 11.07
N VAL A 222 -9.43 8.11 11.04
CA VAL A 222 -9.29 9.15 12.08
C VAL A 222 -9.69 8.62 13.46
N ALA A 223 -10.74 7.82 13.53
CA ALA A 223 -11.28 7.31 14.78
C ALA A 223 -10.42 6.19 15.40
N GLY A 224 -9.86 5.29 14.60
CA GLY A 224 -9.31 4.02 15.13
C GLY A 224 -7.96 3.57 14.59
N ASP A 225 -7.34 4.28 13.63
CA ASP A 225 -6.07 3.81 13.09
C ASP A 225 -4.95 3.89 14.17
N PRO A 226 -4.11 2.86 14.32
CA PRO A 226 -3.05 2.87 15.32
C PRO A 226 -1.93 3.89 15.02
N LEU A 227 -1.83 4.43 13.80
CA LEU A 227 -0.78 5.37 13.41
C LEU A 227 -1.25 6.83 13.52
N PRO A 228 -0.76 7.61 14.50
CA PRO A 228 -1.21 8.99 14.68
C PRO A 228 -1.01 9.88 13.45
N ALA A 229 0.12 9.71 12.75
CA ALA A 229 0.42 10.47 11.54
C ALA A 229 -0.62 10.26 10.41
N LEU A 230 -1.14 9.04 10.28
CA LEU A 230 -2.17 8.74 9.28
C LEU A 230 -3.52 9.32 9.70
N ARG A 231 -3.87 9.24 10.99
CA ARG A 231 -5.09 9.87 11.54
C ARG A 231 -5.08 11.37 11.28
N ILE A 232 -3.95 12.04 11.56
CA ILE A 232 -3.75 13.47 11.31
C ILE A 232 -3.92 13.77 9.82
N THR A 233 -3.20 13.04 8.96
CA THR A 233 -3.28 13.25 7.50
C THR A 233 -4.70 13.04 6.96
N ALA A 234 -5.42 12.02 7.43
CA ALA A 234 -6.80 11.76 7.04
C ALA A 234 -7.75 12.89 7.47
N LEU A 235 -7.61 13.39 8.71
CA LEU A 235 -8.40 14.52 9.20
C LEU A 235 -8.09 15.81 8.41
N GLU A 236 -6.82 16.10 8.13
CA GLU A 236 -6.43 17.24 7.31
C GLU A 236 -7.07 17.20 5.93
N GLN A 237 -7.11 16.03 5.27
CA GLN A 237 -7.76 15.91 3.96
C GLN A 237 -9.26 16.11 4.04
N LEU A 238 -9.94 15.56 5.05
CA LEU A 238 -11.37 15.79 5.27
C LEU A 238 -11.68 17.28 5.48
N ILE A 239 -10.91 17.95 6.32
CA ILE A 239 -11.08 19.39 6.58
C ILE A 239 -10.82 20.20 5.30
N ARG A 240 -9.79 19.87 4.54
CA ARG A 240 -9.37 20.63 3.35
C ARG A 240 -10.32 20.47 2.17
N GLU A 241 -10.74 19.24 1.88
CA GLU A 241 -11.50 18.94 0.65
C GLU A 241 -13.02 18.85 0.89
N ARG A 242 -13.45 18.64 2.13
CA ARG A 242 -14.84 18.31 2.50
C ARG A 242 -15.27 19.00 3.79
N THR A 243 -14.87 20.25 4.02
CA THR A 243 -15.10 20.98 5.29
C THR A 243 -16.55 20.91 5.79
N SER A 244 -17.52 21.13 4.91
CA SER A 244 -18.95 21.16 5.26
C SER A 244 -19.65 19.79 5.20
N HIS A 245 -18.91 18.71 4.92
CA HIS A 245 -19.49 17.38 4.78
C HIS A 245 -19.81 16.77 6.17
N PRO A 246 -20.95 16.06 6.35
CA PRO A 246 -21.32 15.48 7.65
C PRO A 246 -20.25 14.54 8.24
N GLU A 247 -19.61 13.73 7.39
CA GLU A 247 -18.54 12.83 7.83
C GLU A 247 -17.29 13.59 8.33
N THR A 248 -17.03 14.80 7.83
CA THR A 248 -15.93 15.64 8.37
C THR A 248 -16.25 16.08 9.79
N ALA A 249 -17.49 16.48 10.07
CA ALA A 249 -17.92 16.79 11.44
C ALA A 249 -17.81 15.58 12.36
N ARG A 250 -18.14 14.37 11.87
CA ARG A 250 -17.95 13.12 12.63
C ARG A 250 -16.48 12.82 12.91
N ALA A 251 -15.60 12.96 11.92
CA ALA A 251 -14.15 12.80 12.12
C ALA A 251 -13.59 13.81 13.13
N VAL A 252 -13.99 15.08 13.03
CA VAL A 252 -13.61 16.13 13.99
C VAL A 252 -14.06 15.75 15.39
N SER A 253 -15.32 15.34 15.56
CA SER A 253 -15.83 14.90 16.86
C SER A 253 -15.06 13.70 17.43
N ALA A 254 -14.70 12.72 16.60
CA ALA A 254 -13.91 11.57 17.01
C ALA A 254 -12.47 11.98 17.42
N ALA A 255 -11.88 12.93 16.70
CA ALA A 255 -10.54 13.43 16.94
C ALA A 255 -10.40 14.34 18.18
N LEU A 256 -11.50 14.90 18.69
CA LEU A 256 -11.51 15.67 19.95
C LEU A 256 -11.38 14.78 21.20
N ALA A 257 -11.68 13.49 21.09
CA ALA A 257 -11.59 12.56 22.21
C ALA A 257 -10.15 12.48 22.77
N PRO A 258 -9.97 12.09 24.04
CA PRO A 258 -8.64 11.89 24.61
C PRO A 258 -7.78 10.95 23.75
N GLY A 259 -6.54 11.33 23.49
CA GLY A 259 -5.67 10.64 22.54
C GLY A 259 -4.48 11.49 22.12
N ASP A 260 -4.08 11.40 20.84
CA ASP A 260 -2.95 12.16 20.31
C ASP A 260 -3.19 13.69 20.41
N PRO A 261 -2.33 14.45 21.13
CA PRO A 261 -2.53 15.88 21.32
C PRO A 261 -2.49 16.69 20.02
N THR A 262 -1.71 16.26 19.02
CA THR A 262 -1.61 16.96 17.72
C THR A 262 -2.91 16.82 16.94
N LEU A 263 -3.47 15.61 16.93
CA LEU A 263 -4.77 15.34 16.31
C LEU A 263 -5.90 16.15 16.98
N ARG A 264 -5.89 16.24 18.32
CA ARG A 264 -6.86 17.04 19.08
C ARG A 264 -6.77 18.52 18.74
N VAL A 265 -5.57 19.09 18.64
CA VAL A 265 -5.37 20.50 18.24
C VAL A 265 -5.84 20.75 16.80
N LEU A 266 -5.56 19.81 15.88
CA LEU A 266 -6.06 19.90 14.50
C LEU A 266 -7.59 19.91 14.47
N ALA A 267 -8.25 19.00 15.19
CA ALA A 267 -9.71 18.95 15.27
C ALA A 267 -10.28 20.22 15.92
N ALA A 268 -9.63 20.72 16.98
CA ALA A 268 -10.03 21.93 17.69
C ALA A 268 -10.04 23.17 16.80
N SER A 269 -9.20 23.22 15.75
CA SER A 269 -9.14 24.36 14.83
C SER A 269 -10.43 24.60 14.03
N VAL A 270 -11.28 23.57 13.92
CA VAL A 270 -12.53 23.60 13.13
C VAL A 270 -13.79 23.28 13.95
N ALA A 271 -13.65 22.90 15.23
CA ALA A 271 -14.76 22.42 16.06
C ALA A 271 -15.58 23.52 16.79
N GLY A 272 -15.22 24.81 16.64
CA GLY A 272 -15.90 25.90 17.35
C GLY A 272 -15.76 25.78 18.87
N ALA A 273 -16.86 25.93 19.63
CA ALA A 273 -16.80 25.95 21.09
C ALA A 273 -16.18 24.67 21.70
N ALA A 274 -16.51 23.49 21.19
CA ALA A 274 -15.90 22.23 21.63
C ALA A 274 -14.39 22.16 21.32
N GLY A 275 -13.94 22.90 20.31
CA GLY A 275 -12.52 23.04 19.99
C GLY A 275 -11.74 23.85 21.02
N PHE A 276 -12.36 24.86 21.64
CA PHE A 276 -11.70 25.63 22.70
C PHE A 276 -11.30 24.73 23.87
N ASP A 277 -12.23 23.91 24.37
CA ASP A 277 -11.98 23.07 25.54
C ASP A 277 -10.87 22.06 25.24
N ALA A 278 -10.91 21.42 24.07
CA ALA A 278 -9.85 20.50 23.66
C ALA A 278 -8.47 21.19 23.50
N ALA A 279 -8.42 22.40 22.93
CA ALA A 279 -7.18 23.15 22.80
C ALA A 279 -6.62 23.59 24.16
N ARG A 280 -7.48 24.07 25.07
CA ARG A 280 -7.10 24.40 26.45
C ARG A 280 -6.54 23.18 27.16
N ASP A 281 -7.23 22.06 27.09
CA ASP A 281 -6.79 20.82 27.73
C ASP A 281 -5.41 20.41 27.21
N VAL A 282 -5.18 20.40 25.89
CA VAL A 282 -3.86 20.11 25.31
C VAL A 282 -2.80 21.11 25.74
N ALA A 283 -3.10 22.41 25.81
CA ALA A 283 -2.14 23.43 26.24
C ALA A 283 -1.64 23.19 27.68
N THR A 284 -2.54 22.74 28.55
CA THR A 284 -2.28 22.44 29.97
C THR A 284 -1.77 21.03 30.24
N GLU A 285 -1.84 20.14 29.27
CA GLU A 285 -1.44 18.74 29.41
C GLU A 285 0.09 18.62 29.47
N VAL A 286 0.63 18.31 30.66
CA VAL A 286 2.08 18.22 30.90
C VAL A 286 2.76 17.17 30.00
N ALA A 287 2.06 16.05 29.74
CA ALA A 287 2.56 14.98 28.89
C ALA A 287 2.50 15.28 27.39
N ALA A 288 1.79 16.34 26.97
CA ALA A 288 1.66 16.67 25.56
C ALA A 288 2.99 17.22 24.98
N PRO A 289 3.35 16.89 23.73
CA PRO A 289 4.53 17.43 23.08
C PRO A 289 4.53 18.96 23.08
N LEU A 290 5.69 19.59 23.32
CA LEU A 290 5.82 21.05 23.37
C LEU A 290 5.28 21.73 22.10
N ALA A 291 5.48 21.12 20.93
CA ALA A 291 4.94 21.63 19.66
C ALA A 291 3.41 21.67 19.64
N ALA A 292 2.75 20.62 20.15
CA ALA A 292 1.29 20.56 20.23
C ALA A 292 0.74 21.58 21.24
N ARG A 293 1.41 21.72 22.40
CA ARG A 293 1.06 22.73 23.41
C ARG A 293 1.17 24.15 22.85
N ARG A 294 2.25 24.47 22.13
CA ARG A 294 2.42 25.77 21.46
C ARG A 294 1.32 26.02 20.42
N ALA A 295 1.06 25.04 19.54
CA ALA A 295 0.00 25.16 18.53
C ALA A 295 -1.38 25.35 19.17
N ALA A 296 -1.65 24.70 20.30
CA ALA A 296 -2.89 24.88 21.05
C ALA A 296 -3.02 26.31 21.62
N LEU A 297 -1.95 26.87 22.18
CA LEU A 297 -1.92 28.24 22.70
C LEU A 297 -2.10 29.28 21.59
N GLU A 298 -1.43 29.09 20.46
CA GLU A 298 -1.60 29.93 19.27
C GLU A 298 -3.06 29.88 18.77
N LEU A 299 -3.66 28.69 18.76
CA LEU A 299 -5.06 28.50 18.39
C LEU A 299 -6.01 29.22 19.36
N LEU A 300 -5.78 29.12 20.68
CA LEU A 300 -6.57 29.81 21.69
C LEU A 300 -6.54 31.33 21.50
N GLY A 301 -5.34 31.90 21.31
CA GLY A 301 -5.17 33.35 21.15
C GLY A 301 -5.73 33.91 19.85
N SER A 302 -5.67 33.13 18.76
CA SER A 302 -6.09 33.57 17.41
C SER A 302 -7.56 33.30 17.13
N ARG A 303 -8.11 32.15 17.57
CA ARG A 303 -9.45 31.70 17.18
C ARG A 303 -10.53 32.00 18.20
N TYR A 304 -10.16 32.22 19.47
CA TYR A 304 -11.09 32.46 20.57
C TYR A 304 -10.74 33.73 21.36
N PRO A 305 -10.61 34.90 20.70
CA PRO A 305 -10.21 36.15 21.36
C PRO A 305 -11.17 36.58 22.47
N GLU A 306 -12.45 36.23 22.36
CA GLU A 306 -13.49 36.49 23.36
C GLU A 306 -13.28 35.69 24.66
N ARG A 307 -12.52 34.60 24.63
CA ARG A 307 -12.19 33.75 25.78
C ARG A 307 -10.73 33.92 26.24
N ARG A 308 -10.08 35.04 25.89
CA ARG A 308 -8.68 35.32 26.27
C ARG A 308 -8.42 35.21 27.76
N THR A 309 -9.33 35.69 28.60
CA THR A 309 -9.18 35.62 30.06
C THR A 309 -9.14 34.17 30.56
N GLU A 310 -9.98 33.30 30.01
CA GLU A 310 -9.98 31.87 30.35
C GLU A 310 -8.71 31.17 29.85
N ALA A 311 -8.25 31.52 28.64
CA ALA A 311 -6.99 31.01 28.10
C ALA A 311 -5.76 31.47 28.92
N ALA A 312 -5.75 32.72 29.39
CA ALA A 312 -4.71 33.26 30.27
C ALA A 312 -4.68 32.54 31.62
N ALA A 313 -5.85 32.30 32.23
CA ALA A 313 -5.94 31.54 33.48
C ALA A 313 -5.41 30.10 33.32
N ALA A 314 -5.69 29.46 32.18
CA ALA A 314 -5.14 28.14 31.88
C ALA A 314 -3.60 28.16 31.71
N LEU A 315 -3.05 29.25 31.15
CA LEU A 315 -1.60 29.47 30.99
C LEU A 315 -0.88 29.70 32.33
N ASP A 316 -1.49 30.49 33.22
CA ASP A 316 -0.93 30.79 34.54
C ASP A 316 -0.79 29.54 35.42
N GLY A 317 -1.64 28.52 35.22
CA GLY A 317 -1.50 27.22 35.89
C GLY A 317 -0.32 26.37 35.38
N VAL A 318 0.23 26.69 34.20
CA VAL A 318 1.22 25.87 33.48
C VAL A 318 2.63 26.43 33.63
N LEU A 319 2.77 27.76 33.66
CA LEU A 319 4.06 28.45 33.75
C LEU A 319 4.87 28.13 35.03
N PRO A 320 4.26 27.99 36.23
CA PRO A 320 5.01 27.65 37.45
C PRO A 320 5.71 26.28 37.34
N ALA A 321 5.07 25.30 36.69
CA ALA A 321 5.64 23.96 36.50
C ALA A 321 6.72 23.89 35.40
N ALA A 322 6.69 24.83 34.44
CA ALA A 322 7.67 24.92 33.36
C ALA A 322 8.97 25.65 33.79
N GLY A 323 8.87 26.57 34.75
CA GLY A 323 10.02 27.28 35.31
C GLY A 323 11.04 26.35 35.94
N ASP A 324 10.58 25.35 36.69
CA ASP A 324 11.46 24.37 37.35
C ASP A 324 12.09 23.40 36.33
N ALA A 325 11.32 22.91 35.35
CA ALA A 325 11.82 21.97 34.34
C ALA A 325 12.79 22.59 33.30
N LEU A 326 12.72 23.91 33.06
CA LEU A 326 13.66 24.65 32.21
C LEU A 326 14.97 25.02 32.93
N LEU A 327 14.98 25.02 34.26
CA LEU A 327 16.18 25.25 35.07
C LEU A 327 16.98 23.95 35.30
N ASP A 328 16.34 22.80 35.15
CA ASP A 328 16.96 21.46 35.33
C ASP A 328 17.48 20.80 34.02
N ALA A 329 17.28 21.44 32.85
CA ALA A 329 17.70 20.94 31.53
C ALA A 329 18.84 21.76 30.91
#